data_AF-A0A528KR44-F1
#
_entry.id   AF-A0A528KR44-F1
#
_cell.length_a   1.000
_cell.length_b   1.000
_cell.length_c   1.000
_cell.angle_alpha   90.00
_cell.angle_beta   90.00
_cell.angle_gamma   90.00
#
_symmetry.space_group_name_H-M   'P 1'
#
loop_
_entity.id
_entity.type
_entity.pdbx_description
1 polymer ?
#
loop_
_entity_poly.entity_id
_entity_poly.type
_entity_poly.pdbx_seq_one_letter_code
_entity_poly.pdbx_strand_id
1 'polypeptide(L)' 'MAKKKDRQADSGIAEASRAEILEATYFARKCGLTRDEALQMIREAHASPVLKPAESEKRKH' A
#
# COMPACT_ATOMS: atom_id res chain seq x y z
N MET A 1 -15.74 20.77 5.28
CA MET A 1 -15.76 20.52 3.81
C MET A 1 -14.47 19.81 3.43
N ALA A 2 -14.59 18.61 2.86
CA ALA A 2 -13.51 17.68 2.58
C ALA A 2 -12.60 18.12 1.41
N LYS A 3 -11.33 17.71 1.47
CA LYS A 3 -10.50 17.32 0.31
C LYS A 3 -9.21 16.66 0.83
N LYS A 4 -9.25 15.35 1.09
CA LYS A 4 -8.04 14.54 1.18
C LYS A 4 -7.57 14.34 -0.27
N LYS A 5 -6.37 14.82 -0.56
CA LYS A 5 -5.79 14.87 -1.90
C LYS A 5 -5.27 13.47 -2.24
N ASP A 6 -6.16 12.65 -2.80
CA ASP A 6 -5.81 11.41 -3.46
C ASP A 6 -5.14 11.77 -4.78
N ARG A 7 -3.82 11.90 -4.78
CA ARG A 7 -3.04 12.13 -6.00
C ARG A 7 -1.59 11.74 -5.78
N GLN A 8 -1.30 10.44 -5.72
CA GLN A 8 0.04 9.90 -6.01
C GLN A 8 0.07 8.35 -6.04
N ALA A 9 -0.89 7.72 -6.72
CA ALA A 9 -0.81 6.27 -7.01
C ALA A 9 0.02 6.00 -8.27
N ASP A 10 -0.25 6.71 -9.37
CA ASP A 10 0.31 6.40 -10.69
C ASP A 10 1.83 6.49 -10.86
N SER A 11 2.53 7.32 -10.07
CA SER A 11 3.98 7.50 -10.24
C SER A 11 4.83 6.44 -9.54
N GLY A 12 4.22 5.58 -8.71
CA GLY A 12 4.97 4.64 -7.88
C GLY A 12 5.54 3.45 -8.66
N ILE A 13 4.76 2.93 -9.60
CA ILE A 13 5.02 1.63 -10.24
C ILE A 13 6.22 1.69 -11.19
N ALA A 14 6.45 2.83 -11.86
CA ALA A 14 7.52 3.02 -12.83
C ALA A 14 8.93 2.98 -12.21
N GLU A 15 9.03 3.26 -10.90
CA GLU A 15 10.28 3.33 -10.15
C GLU A 15 10.48 2.13 -9.19
N ALA A 16 9.58 1.14 -9.24
CA ALA A 16 9.64 -0.03 -8.37
C ALA A 16 10.63 -1.08 -8.86
N SER A 17 11.43 -1.61 -7.95
CA SER A 17 12.32 -2.74 -8.23
C SER A 17 11.50 -4.00 -8.54
N ARG A 18 12.09 -4.91 -9.31
CA ARG A 18 11.46 -6.19 -9.69
C ARG A 18 11.07 -7.04 -8.46
N ALA A 19 11.82 -6.92 -7.37
CA ALA A 19 11.51 -7.57 -6.10
C ALA A 19 10.21 -7.03 -5.48
N GLU A 20 10.09 -5.70 -5.36
CA GLU A 20 8.90 -5.02 -4.82
C GLU A 20 7.65 -5.33 -5.65
N ILE A 21 7.80 -5.41 -6.98
CA ILE A 21 6.72 -5.75 -7.90
C ILE A 21 6.16 -7.16 -7.65
N LEU A 22 7.05 -8.15 -7.47
CA LEU A 22 6.65 -9.53 -7.23
C LEU A 22 5.97 -9.66 -5.87
N GLU A 23 6.52 -8.99 -4.86
CA GLU A 23 5.98 -8.96 -3.51
C GLU A 23 4.59 -8.29 -3.47
N ALA A 24 4.43 -7.12 -4.08
CA ALA A 24 3.15 -6.43 -4.18
C ALA A 24 2.09 -7.29 -4.90
N THR A 25 2.48 -8.02 -5.96
CA THR A 25 1.57 -8.93 -6.67
C THR A 25 1.11 -10.10 -5.79
N TYR A 26 2.02 -10.64 -4.98
CA TYR A 26 1.70 -11.70 -4.04
C TYR A 26 0.73 -11.23 -2.95
N PHE A 27 1.00 -10.07 -2.34
CA PHE A 27 0.13 -9.47 -1.33
C PHE A 27 -1.24 -9.10 -1.88
N ALA A 28 -1.30 -8.51 -3.08
CA ALA A 28 -2.54 -8.19 -3.76
C ALA A 28 -3.47 -9.41 -3.87
N ARG A 29 -2.92 -10.56 -4.32
CA ARG A 29 -3.68 -11.81 -4.44
C ARG A 29 -4.12 -12.39 -3.09
N LYS A 30 -3.29 -12.25 -2.06
CA LYS A 30 -3.54 -12.85 -0.75
C LYS A 30 -4.51 -12.03 0.10
N CYS A 31 -4.40 -10.70 0.03
CA CYS A 31 -5.14 -9.77 0.87
C CYS A 31 -6.37 -9.17 0.15
N GLY A 32 -6.55 -9.44 -1.14
CA GLY A 32 -7.63 -8.87 -1.95
C GLY A 32 -7.44 -7.39 -2.24
N LEU A 33 -6.18 -6.95 -2.35
CA LEU A 33 -5.80 -5.57 -2.66
C LEU A 33 -5.47 -5.44 -4.15
N THR A 34 -5.46 -4.21 -4.66
CA THR A 34 -4.81 -3.94 -5.93
C THR A 34 -3.28 -3.97 -5.77
N ARG A 35 -2.58 -4.22 -6.88
CA ARG A 35 -1.11 -4.23 -6.89
C ARG A 35 -0.51 -2.88 -6.46
N ASP A 36 -1.18 -1.78 -6.77
CA ASP A 36 -0.74 -0.43 -6.41
C ASP A 36 -0.84 -0.18 -4.90
N GLU A 37 -1.99 -0.53 -4.29
CA GLU A 37 -2.18 -0.46 -2.84
C GLU A 37 -1.13 -1.30 -2.10
N ALA A 38 -0.87 -2.53 -2.56
CA ALA A 38 0.15 -3.38 -1.96
C ALA A 38 1.57 -2.78 -2.09
N LEU A 39 1.88 -2.17 -3.24
CA LEU A 39 3.18 -1.52 -3.47
C LEU A 39 3.38 -0.28 -2.58
N GLN A 40 2.32 0.53 -2.41
CA GLN A 40 2.35 1.67 -1.51
C GLN A 40 2.62 1.22 -0.06
N MET A 41 1.93 0.19 0.42
CA MET A 41 2.10 -0.34 1.77
C MET A 41 3.51 -0.90 2.02
N ILE A 42 4.09 -1.61 1.05
CA ILE A 42 5.47 -2.12 1.14
C ILE A 42 6.45 -0.96 1.29
N ARG A 43 6.29 0.10 0.49
CA ARG A 43 7.16 1.28 0.55
C ARG A 43 7.00 2.05 1.86
N GLU A 44 5.77 2.23 2.34
CA GLU A 44 5.50 2.86 3.63
C GLU A 44 6.15 2.09 4.78
N ALA A 45 6.07 0.75 4.75
CA ALA A 45 6.70 -0.12 5.74
C ALA A 45 8.24 -0.05 5.69
N HIS A 46 8.83 0.08 4.50
CA HIS A 46 10.28 0.23 4.35
C HIS A 46 10.76 1.64 4.73
N ALA A 47 9.95 2.67 4.49
CA ALA A 47 10.27 4.06 4.79
C ALA A 47 10.09 4.41 6.28
N SER A 48 9.27 3.66 7.01
CA SER A 48 9.02 3.88 8.44
C SER A 48 9.61 2.75 9.29
N PRO A 49 10.70 2.97 10.04
CA PRO A 49 11.26 1.94 10.90
C PRO A 49 10.38 1.60 12.12
N VAL A 50 9.29 2.34 12.37
CA VAL A 50 8.45 2.20 13.56
C VAL A 50 7.02 2.69 13.29
N LEU A 51 6.14 1.98 12.57
CA LEU A 51 4.71 2.21 12.72
C LEU A 51 3.89 0.91 12.65
N LYS A 52 3.37 0.60 13.86
CA LYS A 52 2.31 -0.31 14.33
C LYS A 52 1.39 -0.91 13.25
N PRO A 53 0.97 -2.18 13.42
CA PRO A 53 0.09 -2.86 12.48
C PRO A 53 -1.15 -2.02 12.23
N ALA A 54 -1.46 -1.82 10.96
CA ALA A 54 -2.65 -1.12 10.49
C ALA A 54 -3.86 -1.67 11.23
N GLU A 55 -4.43 -0.85 12.11
CA GLU A 55 -5.73 -1.11 12.72
C GLU A 55 -6.76 -1.09 11.60
N SER A 56 -7.01 -2.25 11.02
CA SER A 56 -8.31 -2.60 10.45
C SER A 56 -9.33 -2.65 11.60
N GLU A 57 -9.60 -1.49 12.21
CA GLU A 57 -10.66 -1.36 13.19
C GLU A 57 -11.98 -1.29 12.44
N LYS A 58 -12.64 -2.45 12.45
CA LYS A 58 -14.03 -2.66 12.06
C LYS A 58 -14.89 -1.58 12.70
N ARG A 59 -15.39 -0.62 11.92
CA ARG A 59 -16.57 0.14 12.37
C ARG A 59 -17.81 -0.72 12.16
N LYS A 60 -18.14 -1.41 13.26
CA LYS A 60 -19.39 -2.11 13.53
C LYS A 60 -20.58 -1.15 13.42
N HIS A 61 -21.64 -1.72 12.85
CA HIS A 61 -23.08 -1.55 13.08
C HIS A 61 -23.68 -0.19 13.45
#